data_AF-A0A3M7SBL0-F1
#
_entry.id   AF-A0A3M7SBL0-F1
#
_cell.length_a   1.000
_cell.length_b   1.000
_cell.length_c   1.000
_cell.angle_alpha   90.00
_cell.angle_beta   90.00
_cell.angle_gamma   90.00
#
_symmetry.space_group_name_H-M   'P 1'
#
loop_
_entity.id
_entity.type
_entity.pdbx_description
1 polymer ?
#
loop_
_entity_poly.entity_id
_entity_poly.type
_entity_poly.pdbx_seq_one_letter_code
_entity_poly.pdbx_strand_id
1 'polypeptide(L)' 'MLHNLDKEGLIKKVYPTLETIPDPDSLVNSAILCPTNEDVDSINEIATKFLPGETIEYLSTNSIVNDVNTAVLLHS' A
#
# COMPACT_ATOMS: atom_id res chain seq x y z
N MET A 1 19.99 -9.51 4.33
CA MET A 1 20.16 -8.62 5.49
C MET A 1 20.14 -7.17 5.00
N LEU A 2 18.96 -6.56 4.96
CA LEU A 2 18.74 -5.14 4.63
C LEU A 2 18.43 -4.31 5.90
N HIS A 3 18.77 -4.81 7.09
CA HIS A 3 18.44 -4.15 8.36
C HIS A 3 19.11 -2.78 8.58
N ASN A 4 20.09 -2.39 7.76
CA ASN A 4 20.81 -1.11 7.84
C ASN A 4 20.66 -0.23 6.58
N LEU A 5 19.76 -0.55 5.65
CA LEU A 5 19.56 0.31 4.48
C LEU A 5 18.73 1.54 4.89
N ASP A 6 19.17 2.72 4.46
CA ASP A 6 18.36 3.94 4.48
C ASP A 6 17.18 3.80 3.50
N LYS A 7 16.08 3.24 3.99
CA LYS A 7 14.86 2.96 3.22
C LYS A 7 14.22 4.26 2.74
N GLU A 8 14.20 5.30 3.56
CA GLU A 8 13.67 6.62 3.18
C GLU A 8 14.50 7.26 2.06
N GLY A 9 15.83 7.23 2.19
CA GLY A 9 16.73 7.73 1.14
C GLY A 9 16.57 6.97 -0.18
N LEU A 10 16.36 5.65 -0.13
CA LEU A 10 16.04 4.86 -1.32
C LEU A 10 14.71 5.27 -1.95
N ILE A 11 13.65 5.42 -1.15
CA ILE A 11 12.33 5.82 -1.62
C ILE A 11 12.40 7.20 -2.29
N LYS A 12 13.06 8.18 -1.66
CA LYS A 12 13.24 9.54 -2.22
C LYS A 12 14.07 9.54 -3.50
N LYS A 13 15.00 8.60 -3.66
CA LYS A 13 15.80 8.47 -4.88
C LYS A 13 14.99 7.90 -6.04
N VAL A 14 14.12 6.93 -5.79
CA VAL A 14 13.31 6.27 -6.84
C VAL A 14 12.03 7.07 -7.14
N TYR A 15 11.41 7.65 -6.13
CA TYR A 15 10.19 8.44 -6.21
C TYR A 15 10.41 9.86 -5.65
N PRO A 16 11.12 10.74 -6.37
CA PRO A 16 11.50 12.07 -5.87
C PRO A 16 10.31 13.01 -5.65
N THR A 17 9.14 12.72 -6.24
CA THR A 17 7.94 13.57 -6.20
C THR A 17 6.83 13.03 -5.31
N LEU A 18 7.09 11.96 -4.55
CA LEU A 18 6.07 11.21 -3.79
C LEU A 18 5.35 12.06 -2.73
N GLU A 19 6.06 13.02 -2.11
CA GLU A 19 5.53 13.98 -1.11
C GLU A 19 4.64 15.08 -1.72
N THR A 20 4.69 15.25 -3.05
CA THR A 20 3.88 16.21 -3.79
C THR A 20 2.76 15.49 -4.54
N ILE A 21 2.04 16.17 -5.44
CA ILE A 21 1.09 15.49 -6.34
C ILE A 21 1.90 14.56 -7.25
N PRO A 22 1.84 13.23 -7.05
CA PRO A 22 2.66 12.31 -7.82
C PRO A 22 2.14 12.31 -9.25
N ASP A 23 3.05 12.42 -10.22
CA ASP A 23 2.73 12.16 -11.62
C ASP A 23 2.49 10.66 -11.79
N PRO A 24 1.30 10.20 -12.23
CA PRO A 24 1.01 8.78 -12.43
C PRO A 24 2.06 8.08 -13.29
N ASP A 25 2.58 8.76 -14.32
CA ASP A 25 3.59 8.18 -15.20
C ASP A 25 4.92 7.93 -14.46
N SER A 26 5.27 8.78 -13.50
CA SER A 26 6.48 8.60 -12.67
C SER A 26 6.38 7.40 -11.72
N LEU A 27 5.17 7.09 -11.25
CA LEU A 27 4.91 5.94 -10.37
C LEU A 27 4.95 4.62 -11.14
N VAL A 28 4.36 4.58 -12.34
CA VAL A 28 4.25 3.36 -13.16
C VAL A 28 5.60 2.91 -13.70
N ASN A 29 6.51 3.86 -13.98
CA ASN A 29 7.81 3.56 -14.60
C ASN A 29 8.92 3.19 -13.59
N SER A 30 8.62 3.19 -12.29
CA SER A 30 9.61 2.99 -11.23
C SER A 30 9.18 1.89 -10.26
N ALA A 31 10.12 1.02 -9.87
CA ALA A 31 9.87 -0.05 -8.91
C ALA A 31 11.09 -0.27 -7.99
N ILE A 32 10.81 -0.58 -6.72
CA ILE A 32 11.81 -1.05 -5.76
C ILE A 32 11.65 -2.56 -5.59
N LEU A 33 12.68 -3.34 -5.93
CA LEU A 33 12.67 -4.79 -5.80
C LEU A 33 13.48 -5.21 -4.59
N CYS A 34 12.95 -6.15 -3.80
CA CYS A 34 13.57 -6.66 -2.58
C CYS A 34 13.55 -8.20 -2.54
N PRO A 35 14.52 -8.84 -1.86
CA PRO A 35 14.63 -10.29 -1.80
C PRO A 35 13.65 -10.96 -0.83
N THR A 36 13.04 -10.21 0.10
CA THR A 36 12.08 -10.72 1.09
C THR A 36 10.82 -9.88 1.08
N ASN A 37 9.67 -10.50 1.39
CA ASN A 37 8.41 -9.77 1.52
C ASN A 37 8.43 -8.79 2.70
N GLU A 38 9.10 -9.14 3.81
CA GLU A 38 9.24 -8.25 4.96
C GLU A 38 9.88 -6.90 4.60
N ASP A 39 10.92 -6.93 3.75
CA ASP A 39 11.55 -5.69 3.27
C ASP A 39 10.63 -4.93 2.30
N VAL A 40 9.88 -5.63 1.44
CA VAL A 40 8.88 -5.02 0.54
C VAL A 40 7.79 -4.31 1.34
N ASP A 41 7.21 -5.00 2.33
CA ASP A 41 6.12 -4.49 3.17
C ASP A 41 6.59 -3.25 3.94
N SER A 42 7.78 -3.32 4.55
CA SER A 42 8.37 -2.19 5.27
C SER A 42 8.62 -0.98 4.36
N ILE A 43 9.08 -1.19 3.12
CA ILE A 43 9.31 -0.08 2.18
C ILE A 43 7.98 0.51 1.71
N ASN A 44 6.99 -0.33 1.40
CA ASN A 44 5.67 0.12 0.98
C ASN A 44 4.99 0.95 2.07
N GLU A 45 5.02 0.50 3.33
CA GLU A 45 4.47 1.25 4.46
C GLU A 45 5.11 2.63 4.64
N ILE A 46 6.43 2.75 4.42
CA ILE A 46 7.13 4.04 4.49
C ILE A 46 6.76 4.90 3.29
N ALA A 47 6.75 4.33 2.08
CA ALA A 47 6.43 5.05 0.85
C ALA A 47 5.01 5.61 0.86
N THR A 48 4.01 4.83 1.30
CA THR A 48 2.62 5.27 1.36
C THR A 48 2.41 6.44 2.30
N LYS A 49 3.22 6.58 3.36
CA LYS A 49 3.15 7.74 4.29
C LYS A 49 3.61 9.06 3.66
N PHE A 50 4.39 9.01 2.58
CA PHE A 50 4.75 10.22 1.84
C PHE A 50 3.63 10.68 0.91
N LEU A 51 2.73 9.81 0.48
CA LEU A 51 1.66 10.19 -0.44
C LEU A 51 0.73 11.23 0.21
N PRO A 52 0.41 12.34 -0.47
CA PRO A 52 -0.55 13.30 0.03
C PRO A 52 -1.97 12.75 -0.05
N GLY A 53 -2.80 13.06 0.95
CA GLY A 53 -4.22 12.72 0.97
C GLY A 53 -4.63 11.85 2.16
N GLU A 54 -5.87 11.38 2.13
CA GLU A 54 -6.42 10.51 3.18
C GLU A 54 -6.07 9.05 2.93
N THR A 55 -5.80 8.32 4.01
CA THR A 55 -5.60 6.87 3.96
C THR A 55 -6.94 6.16 3.96
N ILE A 56 -7.13 5.22 3.04
CA ILE A 56 -8.30 4.36 2.98
C ILE A 56 -7.85 2.92 3.24
N GLU A 57 -8.42 2.29 4.26
CA GLU A 57 -8.18 0.88 4.60
C GLU A 57 -9.24 -0.01 3.94
N TYR A 58 -8.79 -1.04 3.23
CA TYR A 58 -9.66 -2.03 2.61
C TYR A 58 -9.52 -3.35 3.36
N LEU A 59 -10.60 -3.79 4.00
CA LEU A 59 -10.63 -5.05 4.72
C LEU A 59 -10.90 -6.21 3.74
N SER A 60 -9.92 -7.10 3.59
CA SER A 60 -10.13 -8.35 2.86
C SER A 60 -11.02 -9.30 3.67
N THR A 61 -11.90 -10.04 2.99
CA THR A 61 -12.78 -11.03 3.60
C THR A 61 -12.35 -12.43 3.15
N ASN A 62 -12.00 -13.29 4.11
CA ASN A 62 -11.51 -14.65 3.81
C ASN A 62 -12.63 -15.67 3.59
N SER A 63 -13.89 -15.28 3.82
CA SER A 63 -15.07 -16.11 3.56
C SER A 63 -16.29 -15.23 3.38
N ILE A 64 -16.98 -15.35 2.25
CA ILE A 64 -18.30 -14.75 2.05
C ILE A 64 -19.30 -15.78 2.56
N VAL A 65 -20.03 -15.46 3.62
CA VAL A 65 -21.14 -16.29 4.06
C VAL A 65 -22.21 -16.24 2.97
N ASN A 66 -22.28 -17.29 2.16
CA ASN A 66 -23.37 -17.50 1.21
C ASN A 66 -24.56 -18.12 1.98
N ASP A 67 -25.14 -17.36 2.89
CA ASP A 67 -26.42 -17.77 3.46
C ASP A 67 -27.52 -17.38 2.48
N VAL A 68 -28.26 -18.36 1.97
CA VAL A 68 -29.37 -18.16 1.03
C VAL A 68 -30.61 -17.57 1.75
N ASN A 69 -30.40 -16.91 2.90
CA ASN A 69 -31.46 -16.40 3.77
C ASN A 69 -31.26 -14.97 4.29
N THR A 70 -30.25 -14.23 3.82
CA THR A 70 -30.00 -12.85 4.30
C THR A 70 -30.99 -11.81 3.74
N ALA A 71 -32.02 -12.21 3.00
CA ALA A 71 -33.07 -11.31 2.51
C ALA A 71 -34.15 -10.94 3.54
N VAL A 72 -34.08 -11.40 4.80
CA VAL A 72 -35.21 -11.23 5.76
C VAL A 72 -34.88 -10.42 7.04
N LEU A 73 -33.69 -9.85 7.23
CA LEU A 73 -33.39 -9.11 8.48
C LEU A 73 -32.91 -7.67 8.28
N LEU A 74 -33.61 -6.90 7.44
CA LEU A 74 -33.55 -5.43 7.45
C LEU A 74 -34.93 -4.75 7.43
N HIS A 75 -35.96 -5.39 7.99
CA HIS A 75 -37.20 -4.72 8.43
C HIS A 75 -37.77 -5.43 9.66
N SER A 76 -37.39 -4.98 10.85
CA SER A 76 -38.14 -5.09 12.11
C SER A 76 -37.58 -4.07 13.09
#